data_AF-A0A961ZKQ4-F1
#
_entry.id   AF-A0A961ZKQ4-F1
#
_cell.length_a   1.000
_cell.length_b   1.000
_cell.length_c   1.000
_cell.angle_alpha   90.00
_cell.angle_beta   90.00
_cell.angle_gamma   90.00
#
_symmetry.space_group_name_H-M   'P 1'
#
loop_
_entity.id
_entity.type
_entity.pdbx_description
1 polymer ?
#
loop_
_entity_poly.entity_id
_entity_poly.type
_entity_poly.pdbx_seq_one_letter_code
_entity_poly.pdbx_strand_id
1 'polypeptide(L)'
;MDASGRFGGTSCATLGRRARVVAFILAVAVSMSYPERSRAADLPEGRRIISLIAADGTRTEIGHVTFTPDGDASKIAVSLDGADFSNEFLSMRPFRCLVKGKEQWCHLEYPYDIADRVTATDLVDLEYRLMFIFKRPGGYGIDAWNGLYFKLALDEAGVVAGDAHEADFNVLASPPDAGTIRPIGHDALSEVAPATHSFARMEIR
;
A
#
# COMPACT_ATOMS: atom_id res chain seq x y z
N MET A 1 -2.00 -30.19 66.31
CA MET A 1 -2.22 -30.20 67.76
C MET A 1 -2.51 -28.76 68.13
N ASP A 2 -3.75 -28.32 67.87
CA ASP A 2 -4.87 -28.27 68.83
C ASP A 2 -4.89 -26.89 69.50
N ALA A 3 -5.99 -26.17 69.71
CA ALA A 3 -7.39 -26.31 69.36
C ALA A 3 -8.03 -24.92 69.66
N SER A 4 -8.95 -24.42 68.83
CA SER A 4 -10.39 -24.31 69.13
C SER A 4 -10.89 -23.11 69.97
N GLY A 5 -11.92 -22.43 69.45
CA GLY A 5 -12.90 -21.62 70.20
C GLY A 5 -13.55 -20.53 69.33
N ARG A 6 -14.47 -20.82 68.40
CA ARG A 6 -15.94 -21.08 68.48
C ARG A 6 -16.83 -19.86 68.86
N PHE A 7 -17.73 -19.51 67.92
CA PHE A 7 -19.17 -19.12 67.99
C PHE A 7 -19.64 -18.09 69.05
N GLY A 8 -20.57 -17.15 68.82
CA GLY A 8 -21.56 -16.90 67.76
C GLY A 8 -22.89 -16.41 68.38
N GLY A 9 -23.47 -15.31 67.86
CA GLY A 9 -24.89 -14.88 67.97
C GLY A 9 -25.41 -14.39 69.35
N THR A 10 -26.48 -13.59 69.52
CA THR A 10 -27.57 -13.11 68.63
C THR A 10 -28.40 -12.02 69.35
N SER A 11 -29.08 -11.15 68.57
CA SER A 11 -30.36 -10.46 68.90
C SER A 11 -30.28 -9.26 69.87
N CYS A 12 -31.07 -8.18 69.78
CA CYS A 12 -32.45 -8.03 69.32
C CYS A 12 -32.80 -6.52 69.09
N ALA A 13 -33.67 -6.24 68.10
CA ALA A 13 -34.72 -5.18 67.99
C ALA A 13 -34.51 -3.79 68.66
N THR A 14 -34.90 -2.62 68.15
CA THR A 14 -36.09 -2.16 67.42
C THR A 14 -35.86 -0.63 67.23
N LEU A 15 -36.14 0.07 66.14
CA LEU A 15 -37.44 0.66 65.75
C LEU A 15 -37.09 2.04 65.14
N GLY A 16 -37.67 2.44 64.02
CA GLY A 16 -37.48 3.83 63.55
C GLY A 16 -37.78 4.09 62.09
N ARG A 17 -38.97 3.72 61.63
CA ARG A 17 -39.47 3.97 60.28
C ARG A 17 -39.88 5.45 60.14
N ARG A 18 -39.18 6.25 59.32
CA ARG A 18 -39.75 7.46 58.69
C ARG A 18 -39.27 7.54 57.25
N ALA A 19 -40.24 7.82 56.38
CA ALA A 19 -40.21 7.55 54.96
C ALA A 19 -40.07 8.83 54.13
N ARG A 20 -39.67 8.62 52.87
CA ARG A 20 -39.83 9.49 51.68
C ARG A 20 -38.79 10.63 51.62
N VAL A 21 -38.10 10.91 50.52
CA VAL A 21 -38.46 10.81 49.09
C VAL A 21 -37.18 10.48 48.29
N VAL A 22 -37.21 9.43 47.48
CA VAL A 22 -36.14 9.16 46.48
C VAL A 22 -36.58 9.84 45.18
N ALA A 23 -35.89 10.91 44.81
CA ALA A 23 -36.01 11.50 43.48
C ALA A 23 -35.18 10.65 42.49
N PHE A 24 -35.86 9.80 41.73
CA PHE A 24 -35.28 9.12 40.57
C PHE A 24 -35.13 10.14 39.44
N ILE A 25 -33.92 10.68 39.26
CA ILE A 25 -33.54 11.40 38.04
C ILE A 25 -33.13 10.32 37.02
N LEU A 26 -34.00 10.01 36.06
CA LEU A 26 -33.61 9.31 34.84
C LEU A 26 -32.75 10.26 34.01
N ALA A 27 -31.43 10.13 34.10
CA ALA A 27 -30.53 10.67 33.09
C ALA A 27 -30.62 9.74 31.86
N VAL A 28 -31.49 10.09 30.91
CA VAL A 28 -31.44 9.50 29.56
C VAL A 28 -30.17 10.05 28.90
N ALA A 29 -29.09 9.29 28.97
CA ALA A 29 -27.91 9.53 28.16
C ALA A 29 -28.30 9.27 26.69
N VAL A 30 -28.66 10.34 25.99
CA VAL A 30 -28.77 10.31 24.52
C VAL A 30 -27.34 10.11 24.01
N SER A 31 -27.01 8.87 23.70
CA SER A 31 -25.81 8.52 22.93
C SER A 31 -25.93 9.21 21.58
N MET A 32 -25.38 10.43 21.47
CA MET A 32 -25.13 11.06 20.19
C MET A 32 -24.08 10.21 19.49
N SER A 33 -24.55 9.22 18.73
CA SER A 33 -23.76 8.53 17.72
C SER A 33 -23.38 9.56 16.67
N TYR A 34 -22.23 10.22 16.84
CA TYR A 34 -21.63 10.99 15.76
C TYR A 34 -21.34 10.00 14.63
N PRO A 35 -21.86 10.21 13.41
CA PRO A 35 -21.40 9.42 12.28
C PRO A 35 -19.92 9.71 12.11
N GLU A 36 -19.08 8.70 12.32
CA GLU A 36 -17.69 8.75 11.89
C GLU A 36 -17.70 8.91 10.37
N ARG A 37 -17.53 10.14 9.92
CA ARG A 37 -17.32 10.43 8.51
C ARG A 37 -15.92 9.93 8.21
N SER A 38 -15.81 8.67 7.76
CA SER A 38 -14.59 8.15 7.16
C SER A 38 -14.18 9.13 6.07
N ARG A 39 -13.14 9.92 6.35
CA ARG A 39 -12.55 10.82 5.38
C ARG A 39 -11.73 9.92 4.48
N ALA A 40 -12.12 9.81 3.21
CA ALA A 40 -11.23 9.22 2.21
C ALA A 40 -9.88 9.96 2.33
N ALA A 41 -8.79 9.21 2.42
CA ALA A 41 -7.48 9.82 2.51
C ALA A 41 -7.25 10.73 1.30
N ASP A 42 -6.78 11.95 1.55
CA ASP A 42 -6.42 12.87 0.47
C ASP A 42 -5.11 12.39 -0.17
N LEU A 43 -5.00 12.57 -1.48
CA LEU A 43 -3.73 12.28 -2.16
C LEU A 43 -2.60 13.11 -1.55
N PRO A 44 -1.39 12.56 -1.45
CA PRO A 44 -0.24 13.32 -1.00
C PRO A 44 0.02 14.50 -1.94
N GLU A 45 0.43 15.64 -1.40
CA GLU A 45 0.84 16.81 -2.20
C GLU A 45 2.36 16.98 -2.21
N GLY A 46 2.91 17.32 -3.38
CA GLY A 46 4.34 17.56 -3.56
C GLY A 46 5.15 16.30 -3.75
N ARG A 47 6.45 16.38 -3.45
CA ARG A 47 7.42 15.29 -3.67
C ARG A 47 7.28 14.20 -2.60
N ARG A 48 7.27 12.93 -3.00
CA ARG A 48 7.28 11.74 -2.16
C ARG A 48 8.34 10.76 -2.65
N ILE A 49 9.03 10.10 -1.73
CA ILE A 49 10.09 9.13 -2.00
C ILE A 49 9.45 7.79 -2.34
N ILE A 50 9.89 7.18 -3.45
CA ILE A 50 9.50 5.83 -3.84
C ILE A 50 10.52 4.86 -3.29
N SER A 51 10.06 3.81 -2.61
CA SER A 51 10.93 2.78 -2.06
C SER A 51 10.41 1.38 -2.34
N LEU A 52 11.33 0.47 -2.64
CA LEU A 52 11.09 -0.96 -2.67
C LEU A 52 11.45 -1.58 -1.32
N ILE A 53 10.58 -2.46 -0.84
CA ILE A 53 10.73 -3.17 0.42
C ILE A 53 11.01 -4.64 0.12
N ALA A 54 12.16 -5.13 0.60
CA ALA A 54 12.53 -6.54 0.50
C ALA A 54 11.71 -7.40 1.47
N ALA A 55 11.73 -8.73 1.26
CA ALA A 55 11.01 -9.67 2.12
C ALA A 55 11.49 -9.65 3.59
N ASP A 56 12.72 -9.21 3.85
CA ASP A 56 13.28 -9.01 5.19
C ASP A 56 12.97 -7.62 5.80
N GLY A 57 12.19 -6.79 5.11
CA GLY A 57 11.85 -5.43 5.52
C GLY A 57 12.87 -4.37 5.13
N THR A 58 13.99 -4.73 4.51
CA THR A 58 15.00 -3.76 4.05
C THR A 58 14.40 -2.82 3.02
N ARG A 59 14.48 -1.51 3.29
CA ARG A 59 14.02 -0.44 2.40
C ARG A 59 15.14 0.00 1.46
N THR A 60 14.83 0.09 0.17
CA THR A 60 15.70 0.67 -0.87
C THR A 60 14.97 1.84 -1.53
N GLU A 61 15.54 3.04 -1.44
CA GLU A 61 15.01 4.23 -2.11
C GLU A 61 15.40 4.21 -3.59
N ILE A 62 14.40 4.30 -4.47
CA ILE A 62 14.60 4.15 -5.92
C ILE A 62 14.32 5.43 -6.70
N GLY A 63 13.78 6.46 -6.05
CA GLY A 63 13.49 7.74 -6.68
C GLY A 63 12.35 8.46 -5.99
N HIS A 64 11.59 9.23 -6.75
CA HIS A 64 10.51 10.05 -6.24
C HIS A 64 9.37 10.23 -7.24
N VAL A 65 8.20 10.53 -6.71
CA VAL A 65 7.04 11.02 -7.48
C VAL A 65 6.65 12.39 -6.94
N THR A 66 6.28 13.30 -7.84
CA THR A 66 5.71 14.60 -7.47
C THR A 66 4.23 14.60 -7.79
N PHE A 67 3.39 14.82 -6.79
CA PHE A 67 1.96 14.99 -6.93
C PHE A 67 1.61 16.48 -6.99
N THR A 68 0.89 16.88 -8.03
CA THR A 68 0.41 18.26 -8.22
C THR A 68 -1.12 18.26 -8.22
N PRO A 69 -1.79 18.94 -7.27
CA PRO A 69 -3.26 18.98 -7.22
C PRO A 69 -3.88 19.43 -8.54
N ASP A 70 -4.93 18.72 -8.96
CA ASP A 70 -5.68 18.98 -10.20
C ASP A 70 -7.17 18.62 -10.00
N GLY A 71 -7.85 19.43 -9.18
CA GLY A 71 -9.23 19.18 -8.77
C GLY A 71 -9.33 18.07 -7.73
N ASP A 72 -10.11 17.04 -8.04
CA ASP A 72 -10.29 15.81 -7.25
C ASP A 72 -9.19 14.76 -7.48
N ALA A 73 -8.21 15.07 -8.31
CA ALA A 73 -7.10 14.21 -8.66
C ALA A 73 -5.76 14.93 -8.50
N SER A 74 -4.67 14.24 -8.83
CA SER A 74 -3.35 14.83 -8.97
C SER A 74 -2.70 14.42 -10.28
N LYS A 75 -1.98 15.36 -10.88
CA LYS A 75 -0.97 15.03 -11.90
C LYS A 75 0.25 14.45 -11.22
N ILE A 76 0.89 13.47 -11.85
CA ILE A 76 2.09 12.83 -11.35
C ILE A 76 3.30 13.08 -12.26
N ALA A 77 4.47 13.17 -11.66
CA ALA A 77 5.74 13.12 -12.36
C ALA A 77 6.69 12.18 -11.60
N VAL A 78 7.07 11.07 -12.22
CA VAL A 78 7.94 10.03 -11.64
C VAL A 78 9.37 10.22 -12.15
N SER A 79 10.33 10.14 -11.23
CA SER A 79 11.76 10.09 -11.53
C SER A 79 12.41 8.98 -10.70
N LEU A 80 12.98 7.98 -11.38
CA LEU A 80 13.61 6.82 -10.74
C LEU A 80 15.12 6.97 -10.61
N ASP A 81 15.58 8.09 -10.04
CA ASP A 81 16.98 8.52 -9.94
C ASP A 81 17.74 7.99 -8.71
N GLY A 82 17.27 6.87 -8.12
CA GLY A 82 17.96 6.22 -7.01
C GLY A 82 19.40 5.82 -7.32
N ALA A 83 20.29 5.97 -6.34
CA ALA A 83 21.73 5.73 -6.50
C ALA A 83 22.09 4.27 -6.81
N ASP A 84 21.21 3.33 -6.46
CA ASP A 84 21.43 1.89 -6.67
C ASP A 84 21.13 1.44 -8.11
N PHE A 85 20.61 2.33 -8.96
CA PHE A 85 20.39 2.02 -10.38
C PHE A 85 21.71 2.03 -11.17
N SER A 86 21.96 0.94 -11.90
CA SER A 86 22.98 0.87 -12.95
C SER A 86 22.33 0.90 -14.34
N ASN A 87 23.09 1.32 -15.35
CA ASN A 87 22.68 1.19 -16.74
C ASN A 87 23.18 -0.15 -17.28
N GLU A 88 22.26 -1.02 -17.68
CA GLU A 88 22.54 -2.31 -18.29
C GLU A 88 22.09 -2.30 -19.75
N PHE A 89 22.93 -2.81 -20.65
CA PHE A 89 22.58 -2.95 -22.06
C PHE A 89 21.88 -4.29 -22.28
N LEU A 90 20.56 -4.27 -22.40
CA LEU A 90 19.75 -5.45 -22.67
C LEU A 90 19.08 -5.28 -24.03
N SER A 91 19.24 -6.26 -24.91
CA SER A 91 18.62 -6.27 -26.25
C SER A 91 18.90 -4.97 -27.04
N MET A 92 20.17 -4.53 -27.04
CA MET A 92 20.64 -3.30 -27.71
C MET A 92 20.03 -1.98 -27.19
N ARG A 93 19.36 -2.00 -26.03
CA ARG A 93 18.78 -0.80 -25.41
C ARG A 93 19.33 -0.63 -23.99
N PRO A 94 19.56 0.61 -23.54
CA PRO A 94 19.91 0.87 -22.15
C PRO A 94 18.68 0.69 -21.28
N PHE A 95 18.82 -0.09 -20.21
CA PHE A 95 17.83 -0.23 -19.15
C PHE A 95 18.45 0.23 -17.83
N ARG A 96 17.64 0.89 -17.01
CA ARG A 96 17.99 1.23 -15.63
C ARG A 96 17.62 0.06 -14.75
N CYS A 97 18.60 -0.60 -14.14
CA CYS A 97 18.37 -1.81 -13.37
C CYS A 97 18.89 -1.72 -11.93
N LEU A 98 18.18 -2.38 -11.01
CA LEU A 98 18.57 -2.64 -9.63
C LEU A 98 19.04 -4.09 -9.54
N VAL A 99 20.20 -4.31 -8.93
CA VAL A 99 20.72 -5.66 -8.69
C VAL A 99 20.62 -5.96 -7.22
N LYS A 100 19.86 -7.00 -6.85
CA LYS A 100 19.75 -7.47 -5.47
C LYS A 100 19.95 -8.97 -5.38
N GLY A 101 21.04 -9.37 -4.73
CA GLY A 101 21.44 -10.77 -4.66
C GLY A 101 21.69 -11.36 -6.04
N LYS A 102 20.81 -12.29 -6.45
CA LYS A 102 20.87 -12.99 -7.74
C LYS A 102 19.91 -12.42 -8.77
N GLU A 103 19.01 -11.54 -8.39
CA GLU A 103 17.98 -11.02 -9.27
C GLU A 103 18.33 -9.61 -9.74
N GLN A 104 17.97 -9.32 -10.97
CA GLN A 104 18.12 -8.00 -11.57
C GLN A 104 16.73 -7.50 -11.98
N TRP A 105 16.38 -6.30 -11.53
CA TRP A 105 15.10 -5.65 -11.77
C TRP A 105 15.34 -4.45 -12.66
N CYS A 106 14.83 -4.46 -13.88
CA CYS A 106 15.01 -3.37 -14.83
C CYS A 106 13.71 -2.61 -15.00
N HIS A 107 13.75 -1.28 -14.85
CA HIS A 107 12.59 -0.43 -15.08
C HIS A 107 12.16 -0.54 -16.54
N LEU A 108 10.87 -0.81 -16.76
CA LEU A 108 10.24 -0.78 -18.07
C LEU A 108 9.40 0.49 -18.17
N GLU A 109 9.87 1.43 -18.98
CA GLU A 109 9.10 2.63 -19.29
C GLU A 109 7.91 2.27 -20.19
N TYR A 110 6.70 2.64 -19.76
CA TYR A 110 5.50 2.51 -20.59
C TYR A 110 5.62 3.44 -21.81
N PRO A 111 5.64 2.90 -23.05
CA PRO A 111 6.04 3.66 -24.23
C PRO A 111 4.90 4.37 -24.95
N TYR A 112 3.67 4.27 -24.45
CA TYR A 112 2.47 4.83 -25.08
C TYR A 112 1.86 5.95 -24.23
N ASP A 113 0.88 6.65 -24.82
CA ASP A 113 0.20 7.75 -24.16
C ASP A 113 -0.51 7.29 -22.88
N ILE A 114 -0.30 8.03 -21.80
CA ILE A 114 -0.96 7.87 -20.52
C ILE A 114 -1.22 9.26 -19.92
N ALA A 115 -2.25 9.40 -19.10
CA ALA A 115 -2.70 10.73 -18.65
C ALA A 115 -1.82 11.33 -17.55
N ASP A 116 -0.99 10.51 -16.89
CA ASP A 116 -0.23 10.88 -15.70
C ASP A 116 -1.12 11.53 -14.63
N ARG A 117 -2.32 10.95 -14.44
CA ARG A 117 -3.34 11.48 -13.53
C ARG A 117 -3.88 10.37 -12.64
N VAL A 118 -3.94 10.63 -11.34
CA VAL A 118 -4.40 9.67 -10.32
C VAL A 118 -5.41 10.30 -9.38
N THR A 119 -6.33 9.49 -8.86
CA THR A 119 -7.28 9.85 -7.80
C THR A 119 -7.01 9.00 -6.56
N ALA A 120 -7.64 9.31 -5.42
CA ALA A 120 -7.51 8.51 -4.21
C ALA A 120 -7.94 7.03 -4.38
N THR A 121 -8.74 6.73 -5.40
CA THR A 121 -9.27 5.38 -5.70
C THR A 121 -8.77 4.78 -7.01
N ASP A 122 -8.01 5.53 -7.81
CA ASP A 122 -7.45 5.08 -9.09
C ASP A 122 -6.01 5.59 -9.21
N LEU A 123 -5.07 4.69 -8.94
CA LEU A 123 -3.63 4.95 -8.99
C LEU A 123 -2.98 4.32 -10.23
N VAL A 124 -3.75 3.79 -11.18
CA VAL A 124 -3.22 2.93 -12.25
C VAL A 124 -2.16 3.64 -13.10
N ASP A 125 -2.30 4.94 -13.39
CA ASP A 125 -1.27 5.68 -14.13
C ASP A 125 0.09 5.67 -13.40
N LEU A 126 0.09 5.73 -12.06
CA LEU A 126 1.30 5.62 -11.25
C LEU A 126 1.88 4.21 -11.30
N GLU A 127 1.03 3.18 -11.28
CA GLU A 127 1.45 1.78 -11.41
C GLU A 127 2.17 1.54 -12.75
N TYR A 128 1.66 2.12 -13.85
CA TYR A 128 2.27 2.05 -15.18
C TYR A 128 3.62 2.76 -15.30
N ARG A 129 3.85 3.81 -14.50
CA ARG A 129 5.17 4.46 -14.41
C ARG A 129 6.18 3.64 -13.61
N LEU A 130 5.72 2.64 -12.86
CA LEU A 130 6.48 1.87 -11.88
C LEU A 130 6.55 0.38 -12.22
N MET A 131 6.59 0.06 -13.51
CA MET A 131 6.70 -1.31 -14.04
C MET A 131 8.17 -1.75 -14.11
N PHE A 132 8.42 -3.00 -13.74
CA PHE A 132 9.76 -3.61 -13.82
C PHE A 132 9.71 -4.92 -14.58
N ILE A 133 10.83 -5.33 -15.16
CA ILE A 133 11.04 -6.69 -15.62
C ILE A 133 12.16 -7.28 -14.77
N PHE A 134 11.94 -8.48 -14.22
CA PHE A 134 13.02 -9.20 -13.56
C PHE A 134 13.75 -10.12 -14.52
N LYS A 135 15.05 -10.28 -14.26
CA LYS A 135 15.92 -11.22 -14.93
C LYS A 135 16.54 -12.15 -13.90
N ARG A 136 16.41 -13.45 -14.15
CA ARG A 136 17.11 -14.49 -13.39
C ARG A 136 18.60 -14.55 -13.77
N PRO A 137 19.47 -15.09 -12.91
CA PRO A 137 20.87 -15.34 -13.23
C PRO A 137 21.02 -16.12 -14.54
N GLY A 138 21.96 -15.71 -15.39
CA GLY A 138 22.30 -16.44 -16.62
C GLY A 138 21.33 -16.23 -17.80
N GLY A 139 20.20 -15.54 -17.62
CA GLY A 139 19.31 -15.16 -18.73
C GLY A 139 19.98 -14.17 -19.68
N TYR A 140 19.86 -14.41 -20.98
CA TYR A 140 20.30 -13.50 -22.05
C TYR A 140 19.12 -12.59 -22.44
N GLY A 141 19.32 -11.27 -22.37
CA GLY A 141 18.31 -10.28 -22.74
C GLY A 141 17.21 -10.08 -21.69
N ILE A 142 16.22 -9.27 -22.07
CA ILE A 142 15.01 -8.99 -21.29
C ILE A 142 13.85 -9.83 -21.86
N ASP A 143 12.95 -10.29 -21.00
CA ASP A 143 11.77 -11.05 -21.39
C ASP A 143 10.55 -10.42 -20.71
N ALA A 144 9.66 -9.82 -21.52
CA ALA A 144 8.50 -9.09 -21.04
C ALA A 144 7.44 -9.98 -20.40
N TRP A 145 7.54 -11.32 -20.55
CA TRP A 145 6.74 -12.25 -19.74
C TRP A 145 7.06 -12.15 -18.24
N ASN A 146 8.28 -11.72 -17.88
CA ASN A 146 8.74 -11.59 -16.51
C ASN A 146 8.45 -10.19 -15.93
N GLY A 147 7.23 -9.70 -16.16
CA GLY A 147 6.79 -8.40 -15.69
C GLY A 147 6.49 -8.40 -14.19
N LEU A 148 6.82 -7.29 -13.55
CA LEU A 148 6.53 -6.98 -12.16
C LEU A 148 5.69 -5.73 -12.08
N TYR A 149 4.53 -5.88 -11.48
CA TYR A 149 3.49 -4.88 -11.37
C TYR A 149 3.16 -4.65 -9.89
N PHE A 150 3.03 -3.40 -9.47
CA PHE A 150 2.62 -3.07 -8.10
C PHE A 150 1.19 -2.57 -8.12
N LYS A 151 0.27 -3.32 -7.50
CA LYS A 151 -1.11 -2.87 -7.30
C LYS A 151 -1.16 -1.94 -6.09
N LEU A 152 -1.18 -0.64 -6.35
CA LEU A 152 -1.06 0.43 -5.35
C LEU A 152 -2.44 0.80 -4.78
N ALA A 153 -2.44 1.12 -3.49
CA ALA A 153 -3.57 1.71 -2.80
C ALA A 153 -3.09 2.83 -1.86
N LEU A 154 -3.94 3.83 -1.66
CA LEU A 154 -3.74 4.88 -0.67
C LEU A 154 -4.33 4.43 0.67
N ASP A 155 -3.55 4.48 1.74
CA ASP A 155 -4.02 4.20 3.09
C ASP A 155 -4.54 5.45 3.81
N GLU A 156 -5.16 5.26 4.99
CA GLU A 156 -5.72 6.33 5.82
C GLU A 156 -4.67 7.35 6.30
N ALA A 157 -3.39 6.97 6.31
CA ALA A 157 -2.28 7.83 6.71
C ALA A 157 -1.71 8.64 5.53
N GLY A 158 -2.26 8.49 4.33
CA GLY A 158 -1.80 9.16 3.12
C GLY A 158 -0.56 8.50 2.49
N VAL A 159 -0.26 7.25 2.86
CA VAL A 159 0.83 6.46 2.27
C VAL A 159 0.28 5.67 1.10
N VAL A 160 0.96 5.75 -0.05
CA VAL A 160 0.66 4.88 -1.19
C VAL A 160 1.54 3.64 -1.11
N ALA A 161 0.93 2.45 -1.15
CA ALA A 161 1.67 1.20 -1.08
C ALA A 161 0.97 0.05 -1.81
N GLY A 162 1.74 -0.96 -2.22
CA GLY A 162 1.22 -2.10 -2.97
C GLY A 162 2.19 -3.26 -3.04
N ASP A 163 1.66 -4.47 -3.11
CA ASP A 163 2.46 -5.69 -3.22
C ASP A 163 2.83 -6.00 -4.67
N ALA A 164 3.98 -6.65 -4.85
CA ALA A 164 4.44 -7.09 -6.16
C ALA A 164 3.55 -8.23 -6.71
N HIS A 165 3.18 -8.11 -7.97
CA HIS A 165 2.46 -9.11 -8.75
C HIS A 165 3.27 -9.41 -10.02
N GLU A 166 3.19 -10.64 -10.51
CA GLU A 166 3.71 -10.98 -11.84
C GLU A 166 2.65 -10.68 -12.91
N ALA A 167 3.08 -10.24 -14.08
CA ALA A 167 2.19 -9.97 -15.21
C ALA A 167 2.92 -10.12 -16.55
N ASP A 168 2.18 -10.54 -17.59
CA ASP A 168 2.70 -10.62 -18.94
C ASP A 168 2.69 -9.23 -19.61
N PHE A 169 3.86 -8.62 -19.76
CA PHE A 169 4.02 -7.34 -20.45
C PHE A 169 4.21 -7.49 -21.96
N ASN A 170 4.12 -8.69 -22.55
CA ASN A 170 4.14 -8.85 -24.01
C ASN A 170 2.97 -8.14 -24.70
N VAL A 171 1.87 -7.88 -23.99
CA VAL A 171 0.77 -7.03 -24.48
C VAL A 171 1.24 -5.60 -24.82
N LEU A 172 2.36 -5.15 -24.27
CA LEU A 172 2.98 -3.85 -24.54
C LEU A 172 3.97 -3.87 -25.71
N ALA A 173 4.14 -5.01 -26.40
CA ALA A 173 5.03 -5.10 -27.55
C ALA A 173 4.51 -4.33 -28.77
N SER A 174 3.24 -3.91 -28.76
CA SER A 174 2.61 -3.08 -29.79
C SER A 174 1.65 -2.08 -29.17
N PRO A 175 1.40 -0.94 -29.84
CA PRO A 175 0.45 0.05 -29.34
C PRO A 175 -0.91 -0.59 -29.08
N PRO A 176 -1.57 -0.27 -27.96
CA PRO A 176 -2.91 -0.75 -27.69
C PRO A 176 -3.92 -0.17 -28.68
N ASP A 177 -5.09 -0.79 -28.76
CA ASP A 177 -6.20 -0.30 -29.58
C ASP A 177 -6.57 1.15 -29.22
N ALA A 178 -7.06 1.91 -30.20
CA ALA A 178 -7.43 3.30 -30.01
C ALA A 178 -8.43 3.46 -28.85
N GLY A 179 -8.08 4.31 -27.88
CA GLY A 179 -8.87 4.55 -26.66
C GLY A 179 -8.49 3.68 -25.46
N THR A 180 -7.67 2.65 -25.64
CA THR A 180 -7.17 1.80 -24.56
C THR A 180 -5.79 2.28 -24.11
N ILE A 181 -5.73 3.11 -23.06
CA ILE A 181 -4.46 3.63 -22.52
C ILE A 181 -3.88 2.78 -21.38
N ARG A 182 -4.61 1.74 -20.93
CA ARG A 182 -4.23 0.85 -19.81
C ARG A 182 -4.56 -0.62 -20.17
N PRO A 183 -3.78 -1.27 -21.08
CA PRO A 183 -4.07 -2.63 -21.56
C PRO A 183 -3.87 -3.76 -20.54
N ILE A 184 -3.11 -3.53 -19.47
CA ILE A 184 -2.93 -4.44 -18.34
C ILE A 184 -3.83 -3.97 -17.20
N GLY A 185 -4.89 -4.74 -16.94
CA GLY A 185 -5.78 -4.57 -15.79
C GLY A 185 -5.35 -5.41 -14.59
N HIS A 186 -5.96 -5.15 -13.43
CA HIS A 186 -5.67 -5.89 -12.20
C HIS A 186 -6.09 -7.37 -12.27
N ASP A 187 -6.97 -7.74 -13.20
CA ASP A 187 -7.39 -9.12 -13.49
C ASP A 187 -6.34 -9.93 -14.25
N ALA A 188 -5.37 -9.27 -14.90
CA ALA A 188 -4.24 -9.90 -15.57
C ALA A 188 -3.04 -10.16 -14.62
N LEU A 189 -3.17 -9.82 -13.34
CA LEU A 189 -2.10 -9.93 -12.36
C LEU A 189 -2.11 -11.29 -11.66
N SER A 190 -0.93 -11.87 -11.47
CA SER A 190 -0.72 -13.10 -10.71
C SER A 190 -0.08 -12.79 -9.36
N GLU A 191 -0.63 -13.36 -8.29
CA GLU A 191 -0.05 -13.24 -6.95
C GLU A 191 1.35 -13.87 -6.89
N VAL A 192 2.25 -13.19 -6.18
CA VAL A 192 3.61 -13.66 -5.96
C VAL A 192 3.70 -14.33 -4.60
N ALA A 193 4.19 -15.57 -4.56
CA ALA A 193 4.44 -16.24 -3.29
C ALA A 193 5.54 -15.51 -2.49
N PRO A 194 5.48 -15.48 -1.14
CA PRO A 194 6.48 -14.80 -0.33
C PRO A 194 7.92 -15.22 -0.67
N ALA A 195 8.84 -14.25 -0.71
CA ALA A 195 10.26 -14.44 -1.01
C ALA A 195 10.60 -15.07 -2.38
N THR A 196 9.65 -15.11 -3.33
CA THR A 196 9.93 -15.44 -4.74
C THR A 196 10.90 -14.44 -5.36
N HIS A 197 10.74 -13.19 -4.96
CA HIS A 197 11.40 -12.03 -5.51
C HIS A 197 12.20 -11.27 -4.44
N SER A 198 13.22 -10.53 -4.88
CA SER A 198 14.11 -9.76 -4.00
C SER A 198 13.41 -8.59 -3.33
N PHE A 199 12.36 -8.05 -3.98
CA PHE A 199 11.46 -7.04 -3.45
C PHE A 199 10.04 -7.59 -3.45
N ALA A 200 9.29 -7.30 -2.39
CA ALA A 200 7.93 -7.82 -2.18
C ALA A 200 6.88 -6.71 -2.24
N ARG A 201 7.25 -5.48 -1.88
CA ARG A 201 6.30 -4.37 -1.73
C ARG A 201 6.92 -3.05 -2.16
N MET A 202 6.07 -2.13 -2.60
CA MET A 202 6.41 -0.74 -2.85
C MET A 202 5.71 0.17 -1.85
N GLU A 203 6.40 1.22 -1.42
CA GLU A 203 5.85 2.29 -0.60
C GLU A 203 6.29 3.68 -1.11
N ILE A 204 5.38 4.65 -1.00
CA ILE A 204 5.59 6.03 -1.39
C ILE A 204 5.22 6.93 -0.21
N ARG A 205 6.20 7.68 0.32
CA ARG A 205 6.10 8.46 1.57
C ARG A 205 6.72 9.85 1.46
#